data_AF-A8ZKZ8-F1
#
_entry.id   AF-A8ZKZ8-F1
#
_cell.length_a   1.000
_cell.length_b   1.000
_cell.length_c   1.000
_cell.angle_alpha   90.00
_cell.angle_beta   90.00
_cell.angle_gamma   90.00
#
_symmetry.space_group_name_H-M   'P 1'
#
loop_
_entity.id
_entity.type
_entity.pdbx_description
1 polymer ?
#
loop_
_entity_poly.entity_id
_entity_poly.type
_entity_poly.pdbx_seq_one_letter_code
_entity_poly.pdbx_strand_id
1 'polypeptide(L)'
;MKTLRQDAGLSQSELARALDIAESTVRNWDQGRSIPTLSALEYPHLLKLLNCSPEELANAAAQSKILFEQKQAAKGKKGSGSS
;
A
#
# COMPACT_ATOMS: atom_id res chain seq x y z
N MET A 1 -1.63 -4.20 0.03
CA MET A 1 -0.24 -4.25 -0.51
C MET A 1 0.75 -4.81 0.52
N LYS A 2 0.57 -4.52 1.81
CA LYS A 2 1.40 -5.04 2.91
C LYS A 2 1.69 -6.54 2.86
N THR A 3 0.67 -7.38 2.68
CA THR A 3 0.83 -8.84 2.66
C THR A 3 1.78 -9.28 1.54
N LEU A 4 1.57 -8.83 0.30
CA LEU A 4 2.47 -9.13 -0.83
C LEU A 4 3.92 -8.73 -0.55
N ARG A 5 4.14 -7.55 0.04
CA ARG A 5 5.50 -7.12 0.42
C ARG A 5 6.14 -8.05 1.46
N GLN A 6 5.36 -8.48 2.45
CA GLN A 6 5.84 -9.38 3.50
C GLN A 6 6.10 -10.79 2.95
N ASP A 7 5.26 -11.27 2.04
CA ASP A 7 5.43 -12.58 1.39
C ASP A 7 6.68 -12.59 0.48
N ALA A 8 7.01 -11.44 -0.11
CA ALA A 8 8.27 -11.23 -0.83
C ALA A 8 9.49 -11.07 0.10
N GLY A 9 9.31 -11.09 1.43
CA GLY A 9 10.39 -10.95 2.41
C GLY A 9 10.99 -9.54 2.50
N LEU A 10 10.34 -8.53 1.92
CA LEU A 10 10.85 -7.16 1.86
C LEU A 10 10.34 -6.32 3.03
N SER A 11 11.18 -5.48 3.61
CA SER A 11 10.76 -4.37 4.49
C SER A 11 10.27 -3.16 3.68
N GLN A 12 9.63 -2.19 4.35
CA GLN A 12 9.17 -0.96 3.70
C GLN A 12 10.34 -0.15 3.14
N SER A 13 11.45 -0.07 3.88
CA SER A 13 12.66 0.65 3.49
C SER A 13 13.40 -0.04 2.36
N GLU A 14 13.48 -1.37 2.34
CA GLU A 14 14.08 -2.12 1.22
C GLU A 14 13.33 -1.92 -0.09
N LEU A 15 12.00 -2.01 -0.04
CA LEU A 15 11.17 -1.76 -1.22
C LEU A 15 11.29 -0.31 -1.71
N ALA A 16 11.29 0.64 -0.77
CA ALA A 16 11.44 2.06 -1.08
C ALA A 16 12.78 2.36 -1.74
N ARG A 17 13.87 1.80 -1.21
CA ARG A 17 15.23 1.93 -1.78
C ARG A 17 15.33 1.31 -3.16
N ALA A 18 14.70 0.16 -3.38
CA ALA A 18 14.74 -0.51 -4.68
C ALA A 18 13.98 0.25 -5.78
N LEU A 19 12.94 1.02 -5.40
CA LEU A 19 12.15 1.85 -6.31
C LEU A 19 12.60 3.32 -6.34
N ASP A 20 13.64 3.68 -5.59
CA ASP A 20 14.10 5.07 -5.43
C ASP A 20 12.99 6.05 -4.98
N ILE A 21 12.14 5.61 -4.04
CA ILE A 21 11.05 6.40 -3.48
C ILE A 21 11.19 6.57 -1.96
N ALA A 22 10.42 7.48 -1.38
CA ALA A 22 10.35 7.61 0.06
C ALA A 22 9.67 6.39 0.72
N GLU A 23 10.21 5.94 1.86
CA GLU A 23 9.60 4.87 2.68
C GLU A 23 8.16 5.21 3.11
N SER A 24 7.88 6.50 3.34
CA SER A 24 6.54 7.00 3.65
C SER A 24 5.53 6.72 2.53
N THR A 25 5.98 6.69 1.27
CA THR A 25 5.16 6.32 0.11
C THR A 25 4.76 4.85 0.18
N VAL A 26 5.71 3.95 0.43
CA VAL A 26 5.44 2.51 0.61
C VAL A 26 4.49 2.28 1.80
N ARG A 27 4.74 2.97 2.91
CA ARG A 27 3.87 2.91 4.09
C ARG A 27 2.44 3.35 3.76
N ASN A 28 2.27 4.41 2.97
CA ASN A 28 0.94 4.87 2.53
C ASN A 28 0.24 3.83 1.65
N TRP A 29 0.96 3.15 0.75
CA TRP A 29 0.43 2.05 -0.07
C TRP A 29 -0.01 0.86 0.78
N ASP A 30 0.83 0.44 1.73
CA ASP A 30 0.53 -0.65 2.66
C ASP A 30 -0.76 -0.36 3.45
N GLN A 31 -0.89 0.89 3.91
CA GLN A 31 -2.01 1.36 4.71
C GLN A 31 -3.26 1.68 3.89
N GLY A 32 -3.19 1.69 2.55
CA GLY A 32 -4.31 2.07 1.69
C GLY A 32 -4.63 3.56 1.65
N ARG A 33 -3.71 4.41 2.13
CA ARG A 33 -3.85 5.87 2.10
C ARG A 33 -3.69 6.42 0.69
N SER A 34 -2.89 5.76 -0.14
CA SER A 34 -2.72 6.02 -1.55
C SER A 34 -2.54 4.72 -2.32
N ILE A 35 -2.81 4.75 -3.62
CA ILE A 35 -2.49 3.67 -4.54
C ILE A 35 -1.09 3.89 -5.15
N PRO A 36 -0.39 2.84 -5.61
CA PRO A 36 0.89 2.99 -6.29
C PRO A 36 0.74 3.81 -7.57
N THR A 37 1.32 5.01 -7.58
CA THR A 37 1.41 5.89 -8.76
C THR A 37 2.83 5.82 -9.30
N LEU A 38 3.11 4.76 -10.05
CA LEU A 38 4.40 4.51 -10.68
C LEU A 38 4.31 4.77 -12.19
N SER A 39 5.42 5.16 -12.80
CA SER A 39 5.52 5.22 -14.25
C SER A 39 5.44 3.81 -14.86
N ALA A 40 5.17 3.74 -16.17
CA ALA A 40 5.16 2.48 -16.91
C ALA A 40 6.52 1.74 -16.87
N LEU A 41 7.62 2.44 -16.56
CA LEU A 41 8.95 1.88 -16.43
C LEU A 41 9.21 1.29 -15.04
N GLU A 42 8.66 1.91 -13.99
CA GLU A 42 8.81 1.46 -12.61
C GLU A 42 7.82 0.35 -12.24
N TYR A 43 6.64 0.33 -12.88
CA TYR A 43 5.60 -0.64 -12.58
C TYR A 43 6.05 -2.11 -12.76
N PRO A 44 6.75 -2.50 -13.85
CA PRO A 44 7.30 -3.85 -13.97
C PRO A 44 8.37 -4.16 -12.92
N HIS A 45 9.12 -3.15 -12.46
CA HIS A 45 10.13 -3.32 -11.42
C HIS A 45 9.48 -3.66 -10.08
N LEU A 46 8.40 -2.94 -9.71
CA LEU A 46 7.61 -3.23 -8.51
C LEU A 46 7.08 -4.67 -8.53
N LEU A 47 6.49 -5.13 -9.64
CA LEU A 47 5.95 -6.49 -9.75
C LEU A 47 7.02 -7.57 -9.54
N LYS A 48 8.22 -7.35 -10.09
CA LYS A 48 9.35 -8.25 -9.91
C LYS A 48 9.82 -8.31 -8.46
N LEU A 49 9.93 -7.16 -7.80
CA LEU A 49 10.34 -7.11 -6.38
C LEU A 49 9.34 -7.83 -5.47
N LEU A 50 8.04 -7.68 -5.74
CA LEU A 50 6.99 -8.32 -4.97
C LEU A 50 6.72 -9.78 -5.38
N ASN A 51 7.36 -10.25 -6.45
CA ASN A 51 7.14 -11.57 -7.03
C ASN A 51 5.64 -11.89 -7.25
N CYS A 52 4.90 -10.93 -7.82
CA CYS A 52 3.45 -11.06 -8.04
C CYS A 52 3.03 -10.60 -9.44
N SER A 53 1.82 -10.98 -9.83
CA SER A 53 1.15 -10.53 -11.05
C SER A 53 0.55 -9.11 -10.88
N PRO A 54 0.26 -8.41 -12.00
CA PRO A 54 -0.45 -7.14 -11.97
C PRO A 54 -1.81 -7.22 -11.27
N GLU A 55 -2.53 -8.32 -11.45
CA GLU A 55 -3.85 -8.56 -10.85
C GLU A 55 -3.76 -8.70 -9.33
N GLU A 56 -2.78 -9.46 -8.84
CA GLU A 56 -2.52 -9.60 -7.40
C GLU A 56 -2.18 -8.25 -6.75
N LEU A 57 -1.32 -7.46 -7.41
CA LEU A 57 -0.97 -6.13 -6.93
C LEU A 57 -2.20 -5.22 -6.89
N ALA A 58 -3.01 -5.20 -7.95
CA ALA A 58 -4.22 -4.39 -8.03
C ALA A 58 -5.23 -4.77 -6.93
N ASN A 59 -5.47 -6.07 -6.75
CA ASN A 59 -6.34 -6.59 -5.69
C ASN A 59 -5.82 -6.20 -4.31
N ALA A 60 -4.53 -6.39 -4.04
CA ALA A 60 -3.93 -6.04 -2.76
C ALA A 60 -3.95 -4.53 -2.48
N ALA A 61 -3.80 -3.68 -3.48
CA ALA A 61 -3.91 -2.23 -3.35
C ALA A 61 -5.37 -1.81 -3.07
N ALA A 62 -6.33 -2.38 -3.79
CA ALA A 62 -7.76 -2.13 -3.58
C ALA A 62 -8.21 -2.56 -2.18
N GLN A 63 -7.80 -3.75 -1.72
CA GLN A 63 -8.10 -4.24 -0.38
C GLN A 63 -7.54 -3.32 0.72
N SER A 64 -6.27 -2.89 0.59
CA SER A 64 -5.68 -1.91 1.51
C SER A 64 -6.53 -0.63 1.57
N LYS A 65 -6.99 -0.11 0.43
CA LYS A 65 -7.81 1.11 0.36
C LYS A 65 -9.19 0.94 1.02
N ILE A 66 -9.89 -0.16 0.73
CA ILE A 66 -11.19 -0.47 1.35
C ILE A 66 -11.05 -0.53 2.88
N LEU A 67 -10.02 -1.23 3.37
CA LEU A 67 -9.75 -1.34 4.81
C LEU A 67 -9.41 0.01 5.44
N PHE A 68 -8.71 0.88 4.72
CA PHE A 68 -8.43 2.25 5.17
C PHE A 68 -9.73 3.05 5.33
N GLU A 69 -10.58 3.08 4.30
CA GLU A 69 -11.84 3.81 4.29
C GLU A 69 -12.80 3.34 5.39
N GLN A 70 -12.91 2.02 5.59
CA GLN A 70 -13.71 1.44 6.69
C GLN A 70 -13.22 1.88 8.07
N LYS A 71 -11.89 1.90 8.29
CA LYS A 71 -11.29 2.38 9.56
C LYS A 71 -11.55 3.87 9.77
N GLN A 72 -11.47 4.67 8.72
CA GLN A 72 -11.76 6.11 8.79
C GLN A 72 -13.23 6.38 9.13
N ALA A 73 -14.16 5.65 8.51
CA ALA A 73 -15.58 5.73 8.80
C ALA A 73 -15.91 5.32 10.26
N ALA A 74 -15.26 4.27 10.76
CA ALA A 74 -15.41 3.84 12.15
C ALA A 74 -14.85 4.85 13.16
N LYS A 75 -13.77 5.56 12.80
CA LYS A 75 -13.15 6.61 13.63
C LYS A 75 -14.00 7.89 13.66
N GLY A 76 -14.64 8.24 12.55
CA GLY A 76 -15.55 9.39 12.46
C GLY A 76 -16.81 9.27 13.33
N LYS A 77 -17.29 8.06 13.61
CA LYS A 77 -18.44 7.81 14.50
C LYS A 77 -18.15 8.00 16.01
N LYS A 78 -16.88 8.10 16.44
CA LYS A 78 -16.51 8.29 17.84
C LYS A 78 -16.30 9.77 18.25
N GLY A 79 -16.68 10.73 17.40
CA GLY A 79 -16.40 12.16 17.58
C GLY A 79 -17.60 13.09 17.79
N SER A 80 -18.83 12.57 17.93
CA SER A 80 -20.00 13.40 18.29
C SER A 80 -20.62 12.90 19.61
N GLY A 81 -19.95 13.22 20.71
CA GLY A 81 -20.45 12.97 22.06
C GLY A 81 -19.59 13.72 23.07
N SER A 82 -20.22 14.69 23.74
CA SER A 82 -19.68 15.66 24.72
C SER A 82 -18.90 16.83 24.11
N SER A 83 -19.20 18.10 24.43
CA SER A 83 -20.21 18.69 25.30
C SER A 83 -20.41 20.16 24.91
#